data_AF-A0A1Y2T4P9-F1
#
_entry.id   AF-A0A1Y2T4P9-F1
#
_cell.length_a   1.000
_cell.length_b   1.000
_cell.length_c   1.000
_cell.angle_alpha   90.00
_cell.angle_beta   90.00
_cell.angle_gamma   90.00
#
_symmetry.space_group_name_H-M   'P 1'
#
loop_
_entity.id
_entity.type
_entity.pdbx_description
1 polymer ?
#
loop_
_entity_poly.entity_id
_entity_poly.type
_entity_poly.pdbx_seq_one_letter_code
_entity_poly.pdbx_strand_id
1 'polypeptide(L)' 'MSDVEYVNWAGRIRLEWMGRPAETPPAELITMVHGFCFLDGKLMLVDLRARGWDIPGGHRHPGEPP' A
#
# COMPACT_ATOMS: atom_id res chain seq x y z
N MET A 1 12.11 16.59 -1.41
CA MET A 1 12.54 15.94 -0.16
C MET A 1 11.49 14.90 0.14
N SER A 2 11.86 13.62 0.20
CA SER A 2 10.94 12.57 0.60
C SER A 2 10.84 12.57 2.13
N ASP A 3 9.62 12.59 2.64
CA ASP A 3 9.37 12.50 4.08
C ASP A 3 9.49 11.02 4.48
N VAL A 4 10.58 10.69 5.16
CA VAL A 4 10.89 9.33 5.63
C VAL A 4 10.63 9.24 7.13
N GLU A 5 9.79 8.29 7.52
CA GLU A 5 9.45 8.00 8.90
C GLU A 5 9.76 6.55 9.25
N TYR A 6 10.22 6.31 10.48
CA TYR A 6 10.38 4.95 11.01
C TYR A 6 9.36 4.71 12.11
N VAL A 7 8.53 3.69 11.93
CA VAL A 7 7.48 3.31 12.89
C VAL A 7 7.67 1.86 13.33
N ASN A 8 7.09 1.50 14.48
CA ASN A 8 7.08 0.13 14.98
C ASN A 8 5.64 -0.43 15.01
N TRP A 9 5.23 -1.12 13.95
CA TRP A 9 3.92 -1.77 13.84
C TRP A 9 4.11 -3.27 13.65
N ALA A 10 4.37 -3.97 14.76
CA ALA A 10 4.79 -5.38 14.78
C ALA A 10 6.16 -5.64 14.11
N GLY A 11 7.01 -4.61 14.04
CA GLY A 11 8.31 -4.63 13.40
C GLY A 11 8.75 -3.22 13.00
N ARG A 12 10.05 -3.02 12.78
CA ARG A 12 10.57 -1.72 12.30
C ARG A 12 10.19 -1.55 10.83
N ILE A 13 9.33 -0.59 10.54
CA ILE A 13 8.90 -0.23 9.19
C ILE A 13 9.48 1.13 8.83
N ARG A 14 9.99 1.25 7.59
CA ARG A 14 10.37 2.53 6.97
C ARG A 14 9.23 2.96 6.05
N LEU A 15 8.52 4.02 6.42
CA LEU A 15 7.54 4.68 5.54
C LEU A 15 8.25 5.81 4.79
N GLU A 16 8.00 5.93 3.50
CA GLU A 16 8.50 7.04 2.69
C GLU A 16 7.42 7.49 1.72
N TRP A 17 7.14 8.79 1.71
CA TRP A 17 6.29 9.37 0.68
C TRP A 17 7.13 9.71 -0.56
N MET A 18 7.01 8.87 -1.58
CA MET A 18 7.80 8.97 -2.83
C MET A 18 7.16 9.94 -3.86
N GLY A 19 6.00 10.51 -3.58
CA GLY A 19 5.24 11.32 -4.54
C GLY A 19 4.84 10.51 -5.77
N ARG A 20 5.05 11.05 -6.98
CA ARG A 20 5.02 10.26 -8.23
C ARG A 20 6.46 9.85 -8.54
N PRO A 21 6.92 8.67 -8.10
CA PRO A 21 8.30 8.29 -8.30
C PRO A 21 8.58 8.13 -9.80
N ALA A 22 9.79 8.50 -10.22
CA ALA A 22 10.25 8.29 -11.59
C ALA A 22 10.34 6.80 -11.93
N GLU A 23 10.60 5.96 -10.93
CA GLU A 23 10.73 4.51 -11.06
C GLU A 23 10.02 3.80 -9.89
N THR A 24 9.34 2.70 -10.20
CA THR A 24 8.78 1.82 -9.17
C THR A 24 9.88 0.88 -8.64
N PRO A 25 9.80 0.43 -7.39
CA PRO A 25 10.71 -0.60 -6.90
C PRO A 25 10.68 -1.84 -7.82
N PRO A 26 11.78 -2.61 -7.89
CA PRO A 26 11.79 -3.88 -8.61
C PRO A 26 10.58 -4.75 -8.22
N ALA A 27 9.89 -5.28 -9.21
CA ALA A 27 8.57 -5.88 -9.03
C ALA A 27 8.59 -7.13 -8.12
N GLU A 28 9.74 -7.80 -8.04
CA GLU A 28 10.02 -8.93 -7.14
C GLU A 28 10.08 -8.54 -5.66
N LEU A 29 10.29 -7.25 -5.35
CA LEU A 29 10.28 -6.73 -3.98
C LEU A 29 8.87 -6.29 -3.53
N ILE A 30 7.91 -6.22 -4.45
CA ILE A 30 6.54 -5.78 -4.18
C ILE A 30 5.68 -6.99 -3.85
N THR A 31 5.45 -7.21 -2.56
CA THR A 31 4.69 -8.36 -2.06
C THR A 31 3.21 -8.07 -1.83
N MET A 32 2.83 -6.80 -1.70
CA MET A 32 1.47 -6.35 -1.45
C MET A 32 1.28 -4.91 -1.93
N VAL A 33 0.07 -4.58 -2.38
CA VAL A 33 -0.34 -3.24 -2.79
C VAL A 33 -1.65 -2.89 -2.08
N HIS A 34 -1.79 -1.65 -1.62
CA HIS A 34 -3.04 -1.10 -1.09
C HIS A 34 -3.39 0.22 -1.79
N GLY A 35 -4.68 0.48 -1.97
CA GLY A 35 -5.18 1.69 -2.62
C GLY A 35 -6.15 2.46 -1.74
N PHE A 36 -5.90 3.74 -1.50
CA PHE A 36 -6.90 4.64 -0.93
C PHE A 36 -7.89 5.06 -2.02
N CYS A 37 -9.01 4.34 -2.12
CA CYS A 37 -10.04 4.58 -3.13
C CYS A 37 -11.11 5.54 -2.62
N PHE A 38 -11.51 6.54 -3.41
CA PHE A 38 -12.54 7.50 -3.05
C PHE A 38 -13.72 7.43 -4.01
N LEU A 39 -14.95 7.37 -3.47
CA LEU A 39 -16.20 7.49 -4.22
C LEU A 39 -17.05 8.58 -3.55
N ASP A 40 -17.51 9.57 -4.31
CA ASP A 40 -18.28 10.72 -3.82
C ASP A 40 -17.62 11.42 -2.60
N GLY A 41 -16.30 11.56 -2.65
CA GLY A 41 -15.50 12.18 -1.57
C GLY A 41 -15.36 11.33 -0.30
N LYS A 42 -15.83 10.07 -0.30
CA LYS A 42 -15.74 9.15 0.84
C LYS A 42 -14.69 8.08 0.58
N LEU A 43 -13.91 7.76 1.61
CA LEU A 43 -12.97 6.64 1.57
C LEU A 43 -13.74 5.31 1.51
N MET A 44 -13.39 4.49 0.53
CA MET A 44 -13.94 3.14 0.36
C MET A 44 -13.11 2.15 1.18
N LEU A 45 -13.81 1.33 1.97
CA LEU A 45 -13.24 0.21 2.72
C LEU A 45 -13.85 -1.10 2.24
N VAL A 46 -13.13 -2.19 2.48
CA VAL A 46 -13.59 -3.56 2.21
C VAL A 46 -13.69 -4.34 3.51
N ASP A 47 -14.72 -5.17 3.65
CA ASP A 47 -14.85 -6.09 4.78
C ASP A 47 -14.20 -7.43 4.43
N LEU A 48 -13.01 -7.64 4.97
CA LEU A 48 -12.23 -8.84 4.73
C LEU A 48 -12.62 -9.94 5.71
N ARG A 49 -12.90 -11.13 5.16
CA ARG A 49 -13.19 -12.31 5.98
C ARG A 49 -12.10 -12.51 7.04
N ALA A 50 -12.53 -12.52 8.31
CA ALA A 50 -11.70 -12.67 9.52
C ALA A 50 -10.72 -11.53 9.87
N ARG A 51 -10.59 -10.48 9.04
CA ARG A 51 -9.76 -9.30 9.35
C ARG A 51 -10.57 -8.03 9.61
N GLY A 52 -11.83 -8.00 9.17
CA GLY A 52 -12.72 -6.85 9.31
C GLY A 52 -12.46 -5.78 8.25
N TRP A 53 -12.83 -4.54 8.58
CA TRP A 53 -12.73 -3.39 7.69
C TRP A 53 -11.27 -2.97 7.45
N ASP A 54 -10.87 -2.87 6.19
CA ASP A 54 -9.53 -2.46 5.79
C ASP A 54 -9.56 -1.69 4.45
N ILE A 55 -8.42 -1.11 4.08
CA ILE A 55 -8.18 -0.48 2.79
C ILE A 55 -8.10 -1.59 1.72
N PRO A 56 -8.73 -1.40 0.54
CA PRO A 56 -8.63 -2.38 -0.53
C PRO A 56 -7.17 -2.59 -0.94
N GLY A 57 -6.79 -3.85 -1.11
CA GLY A 57 -5.44 -4.24 -1.44
C GLY A 57 -5.28 -5.75 -1.50
N GLY A 58 -4.07 -6.19 -1.79
CA GLY A 58 -3.77 -7.61 -1.94
C GLY A 58 -2.36 -7.87 -2.45
N HIS A 59 -2.05 -9.16 -2.55
CA HIS A 59 -0.82 -9.62 -3.16
C HIS A 59 -0.81 -9.30 -4.65
N ARG A 60 0.37 -8.91 -5.14
CA ARG A 60 0.64 -8.81 -6.56
C ARG A 60 0.91 -10.21 -7.13
N HIS A 61 0.32 -10.53 -8.27
CA HIS A 61 0.65 -11.77 -9.00
C HIS A 61 1.81 -11.57 -9.99
N PRO A 62 2.55 -12.65 -10.34
CA PRO A 62 3.64 -12.57 -11.30
C PRO A 62 3.17 -11.98 -12.64
N GLY A 63 3.85 -10.92 -13.08
CA GLY A 63 3.56 -10.23 -14.34
C GLY A 63 2.62 -9.03 -14.24
N GLU A 64 1.97 -8.79 -13.10
CA GLU A 64 1.11 -7.60 -12.91
C GLU A 64 1.94 -6.32 -12.70
N PRO A 65 1.49 -5.13 -13.08
CA PRO A 65 2.05 -3.90 -12.53
C PRO A 65 1.66 -3.75 -11.04
N PRO A 66 2.38 -2.91 -10.27
CA PRO A 66 1.89 -2.46 -8.97
C PRO A 66 0.60 -1.64 -9.10
#